data_AF-A0A6B1EH18-F1
#
_entry.id   AF-A0A6B1EH18-F1
#
_cell.length_a   1.000
_cell.length_b   1.000
_cell.length_c   1.000
_cell.angle_alpha   90.00
_cell.angle_beta   90.00
_cell.angle_gamma   90.00
#
_symmetry.space_group_name_H-M   'P 1'
#
loop_
_entity.id
_entity.type
_entity.pdbx_description
1 polymer ?
#
loop_
_entity_poly.entity_id
_entity_poly.type
_entity_poly.pdbx_seq_one_letter_code
_entity_poly.pdbx_strand_id
1 'polypeptide(L)'
;MGDLKFRGWRLRARELPEETHAMQVTAEHLIPNIHQKGVDMRVGLDIASLTLKKQVEVIVLVTGDSDFVPAMKFARREGAQLFLVCLGHQITGEMREHADLLLEFSSN
;
A
#
# COMPACT_ATOMS: atom_id res chain seq x y z
N MET A 1 1.59 8.22 -13.96
CA MET A 1 2.53 7.46 -13.09
C MET A 1 2.75 8.23 -11.80
N GLY A 2 3.06 7.53 -10.70
CA GLY A 2 3.37 8.16 -9.40
C GLY A 2 4.70 8.92 -9.41
N ASP A 3 4.92 9.79 -8.43
CA ASP A 3 6.17 10.53 -8.31
C ASP A 3 7.14 9.79 -7.39
N LEU A 4 8.30 9.41 -7.92
CA LEU A 4 9.39 8.87 -7.13
C LEU A 4 10.25 10.03 -6.61
N LYS A 5 10.32 10.20 -5.29
CA LYS A 5 11.13 11.25 -4.67
C LYS A 5 12.30 10.64 -3.91
N PHE A 6 13.51 11.03 -4.32
CA PHE A 6 14.73 10.79 -3.55
C PHE A 6 14.79 11.77 -2.38
N ARG A 7 14.80 11.26 -1.14
CA ARG A 7 14.85 12.06 0.10
C ARG A 7 16.20 11.92 0.80
N GLY A 8 17.27 11.84 0.03
CA GLY A 8 18.63 11.67 0.53
C GLY A 8 18.96 10.23 0.89
N TRP A 9 19.95 10.07 1.76
CA TRP A 9 20.46 8.79 2.21
C TRP A 9 19.99 8.51 3.65
N ARG A 10 19.73 7.24 3.96
CA ARG A 10 19.40 6.78 5.32
C ARG A 10 20.44 5.77 5.76
N LEU A 11 20.85 5.82 7.03
CA LEU A 11 21.72 4.80 7.61
C LEU A 11 20.93 3.49 7.79
N ARG A 12 21.57 2.35 7.51
CA ARG A 12 20.96 1.04 7.74
C ARG A 12 20.85 0.79 9.25
N ALA A 13 19.65 0.43 9.72
CA ALA A 13 19.34 0.34 11.15
C ALA A 13 20.25 -0.60 11.97
N ARG A 14 20.79 -1.66 11.32
CA ARG A 14 21.72 -2.61 11.95
C ARG A 14 23.10 -2.03 12.27
N GLU A 15 23.42 -0.86 11.72
CA GLU A 15 24.74 -0.22 11.82
C GLU A 15 24.76 0.84 12.94
N LEU A 16 23.70 1.00 13.74
CA LEU A 16 23.66 1.93 14.87
C LEU A 16 24.19 1.24 16.14
N PRO A 17 25.33 1.67 16.71
CA PRO A 17 25.81 1.13 17.98
C PRO A 17 24.90 1.58 19.14
N GLU A 18 24.65 0.72 20.13
CA GLU A 18 23.85 1.07 21.31
C GLU A 18 24.54 2.14 22.18
N GLU A 19 25.88 2.17 22.22
CA GLU A 19 26.66 3.24 22.86
C GLU A 19 28.00 3.47 22.15
N THR A 20 28.22 4.61 21.49
CA THR A 20 29.59 5.17 21.33
C THR A 20 29.62 6.65 20.88
N HIS A 21 30.66 7.36 21.34
CA HIS A 21 30.90 8.81 21.17
C HIS A 21 31.43 9.26 19.80
N ALA A 22 31.73 8.37 18.84
CA ALA A 22 32.03 8.73 17.44
C ALA A 22 31.98 7.50 16.52
N MET A 23 31.28 7.60 15.38
CA MET A 23 31.22 6.58 14.32
C MET A 23 31.65 7.19 12.99
N GLN A 24 32.49 6.48 12.23
CA GLN A 24 32.75 6.79 10.82
C GLN A 24 31.72 6.10 9.92
N VAL A 25 31.00 6.89 9.12
CA VAL A 25 29.99 6.39 8.17
C VAL A 25 30.61 6.32 6.77
N THR A 26 30.71 5.13 6.20
CA THR A 26 31.11 4.89 4.80
C THR A 26 29.88 4.69 3.91
N ALA A 27 30.07 4.68 2.59
CA ALA A 27 28.98 4.56 1.62
C ALA A 27 28.18 3.24 1.75
N GLU A 28 28.79 2.17 2.26
CA GLU A 28 28.14 0.86 2.43
C GLU A 28 27.08 0.83 3.54
N HIS A 29 27.16 1.78 4.50
CA HIS A 29 26.20 1.94 5.58
C HIS A 29 24.95 2.72 5.14
N LEU A 30 24.97 3.34 3.94
CA LEU A 30 23.91 4.19 3.42
C LEU A 30 23.01 3.44 2.44
N ILE A 31 21.71 3.64 2.58
CA ILE A 31 20.70 3.20 1.62
C ILE A 31 19.91 4.42 1.11
N PRO A 32 19.51 4.45 -0.18
CA PRO A 32 18.75 5.57 -0.70
C PRO A 32 17.37 5.60 -0.06
N ASN A 33 16.98 6.78 0.47
CA ASN A 33 15.68 7.01 1.07
C ASN A 33 14.68 7.40 -0.03
N ILE A 34 14.12 6.40 -0.70
CA ILE A 34 13.20 6.59 -1.83
C ILE A 34 11.76 6.44 -1.36
N HIS A 35 10.91 7.41 -1.70
CA HIS A 35 9.48 7.37 -1.42
C HIS A 35 8.69 7.57 -2.71
N GLN A 36 7.71 6.70 -2.94
CA GLN A 36 6.74 6.86 -4.01
C GLN A 36 5.51 7.54 -3.45
N LYS A 37 5.04 8.61 -4.12
CA LYS A 37 3.88 9.38 -3.67
C LYS A 37 2.82 9.52 -4.74
N GLY A 38 1.58 9.64 -4.27
CA GLY A 38 0.42 9.96 -5.10
C GLY A 38 -0.05 8.81 -5.99
N VAL A 39 0.38 7.56 -5.74
CA VAL A 39 -0.22 6.39 -6.39
C VAL A 39 -1.57 6.10 -5.75
N ASP A 40 -1.64 6.15 -4.43
CA ASP A 40 -2.82 5.73 -3.66
C ASP A 40 -4.04 6.60 -3.99
N MET A 41 -3.83 7.92 -4.09
CA MET A 41 -4.87 8.85 -4.54
C MET A 41 -5.35 8.59 -5.96
N ARG A 42 -4.46 8.17 -6.87
CA ARG A 42 -4.84 7.88 -8.27
C ARG A 42 -5.64 6.60 -8.36
N VAL A 43 -5.18 5.53 -7.68
CA VAL A 43 -5.92 4.27 -7.59
C VAL A 43 -7.29 4.49 -6.93
N GLY A 44 -7.36 5.28 -5.87
CA GLY A 44 -8.63 5.65 -5.24
C GLY A 44 -9.57 6.41 -6.18
N LEU A 45 -9.04 7.34 -6.99
CA LEU A 45 -9.83 8.07 -7.98
C LEU A 45 -10.30 7.17 -9.13
N ASP A 46 -9.47 6.22 -9.57
CA ASP A 46 -9.84 5.25 -10.60
C ASP A 46 -10.98 4.36 -10.11
N ILE A 47 -10.87 3.82 -8.89
CA ILE A 47 -11.95 3.07 -8.23
C ILE A 47 -13.24 3.92 -8.22
N ALA A 48 -13.17 5.15 -7.73
CA ALA A 48 -14.34 6.02 -7.64
C ALA A 48 -14.94 6.36 -9.02
N SER A 49 -14.10 6.64 -10.01
CA SER A 49 -14.54 6.95 -11.38
C SER A 49 -15.24 5.75 -12.03
N LEU A 50 -14.68 4.55 -11.87
CA LEU A 50 -15.24 3.31 -12.42
C LEU A 50 -16.59 2.98 -11.78
N THR A 51 -16.71 3.10 -10.46
CA THR A 51 -17.97 2.81 -9.75
C THR A 51 -19.04 3.87 -10.00
N LEU A 52 -18.71 5.16 -9.94
CA LEU A 52 -19.67 6.25 -10.19
C LEU A 52 -20.25 6.20 -11.60
N LYS A 53 -19.41 5.89 -12.59
CA LYS A 53 -19.86 5.74 -13.98
C LYS A 53 -20.53 4.39 -14.25
N LYS A 54 -20.65 3.53 -13.23
CA LYS A 54 -21.22 2.18 -13.32
C LYS A 54 -20.59 1.35 -14.45
N GLN A 55 -19.27 1.49 -14.62
CA GLN A 55 -18.51 0.80 -15.66
C GLN A 55 -18.07 -0.60 -15.21
N VAL A 56 -18.11 -0.87 -13.91
CA VAL A 56 -17.72 -2.13 -13.30
C VAL A 56 -18.74 -2.54 -12.24
N GLU A 57 -18.98 -3.83 -12.13
CA GLU A 57 -19.80 -4.44 -11.07
C GLU A 57 -18.92 -5.02 -9.96
N VAL A 58 -17.68 -5.40 -10.29
CA VAL A 58 -16.72 -6.03 -9.37
C VAL A 58 -15.38 -5.34 -9.49
N ILE A 59 -14.75 -5.07 -8.36
CA ILE A 59 -13.39 -4.57 -8.24
C ILE A 59 -12.56 -5.61 -7.48
N VAL A 60 -11.50 -6.09 -8.11
CA VAL A 60 -10.49 -6.93 -7.46
C VAL A 60 -9.31 -6.03 -7.07
N LEU A 61 -9.19 -5.74 -5.78
CA LEU A 61 -8.13 -4.91 -5.23
C LEU A 61 -7.01 -5.82 -4.70
N VAL A 62 -5.84 -5.73 -5.31
CA VAL A 62 -4.64 -6.45 -4.86
C VAL A 62 -3.77 -5.48 -4.07
N THR A 63 -3.84 -5.56 -2.74
CA THR A 63 -3.10 -4.66 -1.85
C THR A 63 -2.97 -5.23 -0.43
N GLY A 64 -1.88 -4.89 0.24
CA GLY A 64 -1.71 -5.04 1.70
C GLY A 64 -1.79 -3.70 2.43
N ASP A 65 -2.14 -2.61 1.74
CA ASP A 65 -2.15 -1.26 2.27
C ASP A 65 -3.54 -0.85 2.75
N SER A 66 -3.64 -0.51 4.04
CA SER A 66 -4.88 -0.06 4.69
C SER A 66 -5.35 1.32 4.24
N ASP A 67 -4.49 2.11 3.59
CA ASP A 67 -4.84 3.45 3.12
C ASP A 67 -5.95 3.43 2.03
N PHE A 68 -6.24 2.25 1.47
CA PHE A 68 -7.34 2.06 0.50
C PHE A 68 -8.72 1.85 1.12
N VAL A 69 -8.85 1.68 2.44
CA VAL A 69 -10.15 1.47 3.12
C VAL A 69 -11.21 2.52 2.73
N PRO A 70 -10.90 3.84 2.63
CA PRO A 70 -11.89 4.83 2.18
C PRO A 70 -12.40 4.58 0.75
N ALA A 71 -11.52 4.19 -0.17
CA ALA A 71 -11.90 3.87 -1.55
C ALA A 71 -12.75 2.59 -1.61
N MET A 72 -12.42 1.59 -0.80
CA MET A 72 -13.21 0.35 -0.67
C MET A 72 -14.62 0.63 -0.17
N LYS A 73 -14.74 1.43 0.90
CA LYS A 73 -16.04 1.91 1.44
C LYS A 73 -16.87 2.61 0.36
N PHE A 74 -16.23 3.49 -0.41
CA PHE A 74 -16.89 4.24 -1.47
C PHE A 74 -17.42 3.30 -2.57
N ALA A 75 -16.56 2.41 -3.09
CA ALA A 75 -16.95 1.46 -4.14
C ALA A 75 -18.16 0.60 -3.76
N ARG A 76 -18.17 0.07 -2.53
CA ARG A 76 -19.29 -0.73 -2.01
C ARG A 76 -20.58 0.06 -1.86
N ARG A 77 -20.50 1.33 -1.44
CA ARG A 77 -21.68 2.22 -1.34
C ARG A 77 -22.29 2.51 -2.70
N GLU A 78 -21.47 2.62 -3.74
CA GLU A 78 -21.92 2.79 -5.13
C GLU A 78 -22.42 1.48 -5.77
N GLY A 79 -22.39 0.37 -5.02
CA GLY A 79 -22.96 -0.93 -5.42
C GLY A 79 -21.99 -1.88 -6.11
N ALA A 80 -20.70 -1.55 -6.20
CA ALA A 80 -19.70 -2.49 -6.71
C ALA A 80 -19.29 -3.51 -5.64
N GLN A 81 -19.13 -4.77 -6.03
CA GLN A 81 -18.56 -5.81 -5.18
C GLN A 81 -17.04 -5.63 -5.10
N LEU A 82 -16.46 -5.82 -3.93
CA LEU A 82 -15.04 -5.62 -3.70
C LEU A 82 -14.36 -6.90 -3.20
N PHE A 83 -13.46 -7.45 -4.03
CA PHE A 83 -12.65 -8.61 -3.67
C PHE A 83 -11.24 -8.14 -3.32
N LEU A 84 -10.70 -8.64 -2.21
CA LEU A 84 -9.39 -8.23 -1.70
C LEU A 84 -8.38 -9.38 -1.81
N VAL A 85 -7.20 -9.07 -2.32
CA VAL A 85 -6.05 -9.98 -2.43
C VAL A 85 -4.86 -9.38 -1.70
N CYS A 86 -4.32 -10.08 -0.71
CA CYS A 86 -3.25 -9.54 0.13
C CYS A 86 -1.89 -10.24 -0.04
N LEU A 87 -1.80 -11.26 -0.91
CA LEU A 87 -0.55 -11.95 -1.25
C LEU A 87 0.28 -12.33 -0.01
N GLY A 88 -0.36 -12.90 1.01
CA GLY A 88 0.28 -13.33 2.25
C GLY A 88 0.58 -12.22 3.28
N HIS A 89 0.24 -10.96 3.00
CA HIS A 89 0.34 -9.88 3.98
C HIS A 89 -0.80 -9.95 5.00
N GLN A 90 -0.49 -9.57 6.25
CA GLN A 90 -1.51 -9.42 7.28
C GLN A 90 -2.45 -8.27 6.92
N ILE A 91 -3.75 -8.53 7.01
CA ILE A 91 -4.79 -7.53 6.80
C ILE A 91 -5.26 -6.93 8.10
N THR A 92 -5.55 -5.63 8.09
CA THR A 92 -6.22 -4.98 9.21
C THR A 92 -7.69 -5.44 9.28
N GLY A 93 -8.29 -5.37 10.47
CA GLY A 93 -9.71 -5.68 10.65
C GLY A 93 -10.61 -4.84 9.73
N GLU A 94 -10.31 -3.55 9.61
CA GLU A 94 -11.06 -2.63 8.74
C GLU A 94 -11.02 -3.03 7.26
N MET A 95 -9.86 -3.45 6.74
CA MET A 95 -9.78 -3.92 5.35
C MET A 95 -10.68 -5.13 5.13
N ARG A 96 -10.72 -6.05 6.10
CA ARG A 96 -11.55 -7.26 6.01
C ARG A 96 -13.04 -6.93 6.02
N GLU A 97 -13.47 -5.98 6.85
CA GLU A 97 -14.88 -5.54 6.95
C GLU A 97 -15.38 -4.87 5.67
N HIS A 98 -14.47 -4.26 4.90
CA HIS A 98 -14.80 -3.56 3.66
C HIS A 98 -14.50 -4.36 2.40
N ALA A 99 -14.15 -5.64 2.51
CA ALA A 99 -14.11 -6.59 1.40
C ALA A 99 -15.34 -7.51 1.47
N ASP A 100 -15.95 -7.79 0.32
CA ASP A 100 -17.03 -8.77 0.20
C ASP A 100 -16.46 -10.21 0.16
N LEU A 101 -15.25 -10.36 -0.42
CA LEU A 101 -14.53 -11.63 -0.46
C LEU A 101 -13.03 -11.40 -0.31
N LEU A 102 -12.37 -12.26 0.46
CA LEU A 102 -10.91 -12.35 0.53
C LEU A 102 -10.44 -13.51 -0.36
N LEU A 103 -9.58 -13.23 -1.33
CA LEU A 103 -8.95 -14.27 -2.15
C LEU A 103 -7.57 -14.57 -1.59
N GLU A 104 -7.43 -15.75 -1.01
CA GLU A 104 -6.16 -16.27 -0.52
C GLU A 104 -5.47 -17.09 -1.61
N PHE A 105 -4.20 -16.78 -1.87
CA PHE A 105 -3.35 -17.58 -2.75
C PHE A 105 -2.53 -18.51 -1.88
N SER A 106 -3.01 -19.74 -1.68
CA SER A 106 -2.15 -20.82 -1.19
C SER A 106 -1.32 -21.33 -2.36
N SER A 107 0.00 -21.13 -2.30
CA SER A 107 0.93 -21.84 -3.17
C SER A 107 0.88 -23.32 -2.80
N ASN A 108 0.35 -24.11 -3.72
CA ASN A 108 0.33 -25.58 -3.68
C ASN A 108 1.65 -26.14 -4.25
#